data_AF-A0A972HSA9-F1
#
_entry.id   AF-A0A972HSA9-F1
#
_cell.length_a   1.000
_cell.length_b   1.000
_cell.length_c   1.000
_cell.angle_alpha   90.00
_cell.angle_beta   90.00
_cell.angle_gamma   90.00
#
_symmetry.space_group_name_H-M   'P 1'
#
loop_
_entity.id
_entity.type
_entity.pdbx_description
1 polymer ?
#
loop_
_entity_poly.entity_id
_entity_poly.type
_entity_poly.pdbx_seq_one_letter_code
_entity_poly.pdbx_strand_id
1 'polypeptide(L)' 'TIPTDEILKTYHKLGGEIITVGSDAHYPKDLGYRLDWAFEKVKSIGFKYIATFDQRTPKFIKIP' A
#
# COMPACT_ATOMS: atom_id res chain seq x y z
N THR A 1 -7.06 -0.47 12.42
CA THR A 1 -7.67 -1.56 11.61
C THR A 1 -7.25 -1.36 10.17
N ILE A 2 -6.97 -2.45 9.44
CA ILE A 2 -6.60 -2.40 8.01
C ILE A 2 -7.77 -2.93 7.14
N PRO A 3 -7.85 -2.57 5.85
CA PRO A 3 -8.87 -3.11 4.95
C PRO A 3 -8.76 -4.63 4.82
N THR A 4 -9.89 -5.28 4.59
CA THR A 4 -9.91 -6.72 4.27
C THR A 4 -9.42 -6.97 2.85
N ASP A 5 -9.00 -8.20 2.57
CA ASP A 5 -8.62 -8.64 1.23
C ASP A 5 -9.72 -8.41 0.19
N GLU A 6 -10.97 -8.59 0.60
CA GLU A 6 -12.12 -8.41 -0.29
C GLU A 6 -12.24 -6.96 -0.77
N ILE A 7 -12.03 -5.99 0.12
CA ILE A 7 -12.04 -4.56 -0.23
C ILE A 7 -10.90 -4.26 -1.21
N LEU A 8 -9.69 -4.74 -0.92
CA LEU A 8 -8.52 -4.52 -1.76
C LEU A 8 -8.66 -5.18 -3.14
N LYS A 9 -9.19 -6.40 -3.21
CA LYS A 9 -9.50 -7.10 -4.47
C LYS A 9 -10.58 -6.39 -5.26
N THR A 10 -11.62 -5.88 -4.59
CA THR A 10 -12.69 -5.11 -5.22
C THR A 10 -12.15 -3.81 -5.80
N TYR A 11 -11.33 -3.09 -5.04
CA TYR A 11 -10.66 -1.88 -5.51
C TYR A 11 -9.81 -2.15 -6.76
N HIS A 12 -8.97 -3.20 -6.73
CA HIS A 12 -8.18 -3.62 -7.90
C HIS A 12 -9.08 -3.95 -9.10
N LYS A 13 -10.10 -4.80 -8.90
CA LYS A 13 -11.03 -5.22 -9.97
C LYS A 13 -11.75 -4.05 -10.63
N LEU A 14 -12.01 -2.98 -9.90
CA LEU A 14 -12.64 -1.75 -10.41
C LEU A 14 -11.65 -0.81 -11.11
N GLY A 15 -10.40 -1.22 -11.32
CA GLY A 15 -9.37 -0.41 -11.97
C GLY A 15 -8.63 0.53 -11.02
N GLY A 16 -8.71 0.29 -9.71
CA GLY A 16 -7.95 1.06 -8.72
C GLY A 16 -6.45 0.81 -8.84
N GLU A 17 -5.67 1.88 -9.00
CA GLU A 17 -4.20 1.82 -9.16
C GLU A 17 -3.43 2.51 -8.03
N ILE A 18 -4.07 3.44 -7.31
CA ILE A 18 -3.42 4.26 -6.30
C ILE A 18 -3.57 3.59 -4.94
N ILE A 19 -2.53 2.89 -4.51
CA ILE A 19 -2.45 2.27 -3.19
C ILE A 19 -1.22 2.77 -2.45
N THR A 20 -1.41 3.26 -1.22
CA THR A 20 -0.33 3.68 -0.33
C THR A 20 -0.20 2.68 0.82
N VAL A 21 0.98 2.63 1.43
CA VAL A 21 1.21 1.88 2.67
C VAL A 21 1.85 2.79 3.70
N GLY A 22 1.54 2.56 4.97
CA GLY A 22 2.09 3.32 6.08
C GLY A 22 1.92 2.54 7.37
N SER A 23 2.88 2.68 8.29
CA SER A 23 2.85 1.96 9.57
C SER A 23 1.93 2.59 10.61
N ASP A 24 1.46 3.82 10.37
CA ASP A 24 0.69 4.62 11.34
C ASP A 24 1.41 4.73 12.70
N ALA A 25 2.73 4.92 12.64
CA ALA A 25 3.59 4.94 13.81
C ALA A 25 3.29 6.14 14.70
N HIS A 26 3.02 5.87 15.98
CA HIS A 26 2.89 6.88 17.03
C HIS A 26 4.18 7.00 17.88
N TYR A 27 5.16 6.11 17.67
CA TYR A 27 6.47 6.14 18.31
C TYR A 27 7.60 5.81 17.30
N PRO A 28 8.83 6.31 17.50
CA PRO A 28 9.94 6.08 16.57
C PRO A 28 10.26 4.61 16.30
N LYS A 29 10.10 3.74 17.31
CA LYS A 29 10.34 2.29 17.20
C LYS A 29 9.38 1.58 16.23
N ASP A 30 8.22 2.18 15.96
CA ASP A 30 7.17 1.61 15.11
C ASP A 30 7.25 2.18 13.67
N LEU A 31 8.23 3.05 13.38
CA LEU A 31 8.45 3.59 12.05
C LEU A 31 8.73 2.46 11.06
N GLY A 32 7.90 2.37 10.02
CA GLY A 32 8.04 1.33 9.00
C GLY A 32 7.62 -0.08 9.47
N TYR A 33 6.98 -0.21 10.62
CA TYR A 33 6.52 -1.50 11.15
C TYR A 33 5.66 -2.25 10.12
N ARG A 34 6.10 -3.46 9.76
CA ARG A 34 5.47 -4.41 8.84
C ARG A 34 5.16 -3.88 7.43
N LEU A 35 5.96 -2.95 6.92
CA LEU A 35 5.84 -2.51 5.53
C LEU A 35 6.13 -3.64 4.53
N ASP A 36 7.07 -4.53 4.84
CA ASP A 36 7.37 -5.74 4.08
C ASP A 36 6.13 -6.65 3.91
N TRP A 37 5.42 -6.92 5.01
CA TRP A 37 4.18 -7.67 4.98
C TRP A 37 3.10 -6.95 4.15
N ALA A 38 3.00 -5.62 4.27
CA ALA A 38 2.03 -4.83 3.51
C ALA A 38 2.32 -4.89 2.00
N PHE A 39 3.60 -4.82 1.60
CA PHE A 39 4.02 -4.97 0.20
C PHE A 39 3.65 -6.34 -0.36
N GLU A 40 3.99 -7.42 0.35
CA GLU A 40 3.62 -8.78 -0.06
C GLU A 40 2.10 -8.95 -0.15
N LYS A 41 1.36 -8.32 0.77
CA LYS A 41 -0.09 -8.37 0.76
C LYS A 41 -0.68 -7.76 -0.50
N VAL A 42 -0.32 -6.52 -0.84
CA VAL A 42 -0.87 -5.86 -2.04
C VAL A 42 -0.34 -6.52 -3.32
N LYS A 43 0.91 -7.01 -3.34
CA LYS A 43 1.47 -7.78 -4.44
C LYS A 43 0.68 -9.06 -4.71
N SER A 44 0.29 -9.79 -3.66
CA SER A 44 -0.52 -11.02 -3.77
C SER A 44 -1.92 -10.78 -4.36
N ILE A 45 -2.43 -9.56 -4.26
CA ILE A 45 -3.73 -9.16 -4.83
C ILE A 45 -3.59 -8.79 -6.31
N GLY A 46 -2.37 -8.49 -6.77
CA GLY A 46 -2.06 -8.17 -8.15
C GLY A 46 -1.64 -6.72 -8.38
N PHE A 47 -1.43 -5.92 -7.32
CA PHE A 47 -0.83 -4.60 -7.47
C PHE A 47 0.65 -4.75 -7.88
N LYS A 48 1.10 -3.93 -8.83
CA LYS A 48 2.49 -3.93 -9.32
C LYS A 48 3.32 -2.78 -8.76
N TYR A 49 2.63 -1.73 -8.29
CA TYR A 49 3.21 -0.50 -7.80
C TYR A 49 2.50 -0.06 -6.52
N ILE A 50 3.21 0.66 -5.66
CA ILE A 50 2.63 1.53 -4.65
C ILE A 50 2.71 2.98 -5.14
N ALA A 51 1.83 3.84 -4.64
CA ALA A 51 1.92 5.27 -4.82
C ALA A 51 2.66 5.92 -3.63
N THR A 52 3.57 6.83 -3.95
CA THR A 52 4.07 7.87 -3.04
C THR A 52 3.60 9.22 -3.55
N PHE A 53 3.60 10.25 -2.71
CA PHE A 53 3.15 11.57 -3.12
C PHE A 53 4.23 12.60 -2.84
N ASP A 54 4.48 13.45 -3.82
CA ASP A 54 5.36 14.59 -3.74
C ASP A 54 4.60 15.78 -4.31
N GLN A 55 4.46 16.86 -3.53
CA GLN A 55 3.65 18.02 -3.89
C GLN A 55 2.22 17.69 -4.38
N ARG A 56 1.59 16.66 -3.77
CA ARG A 56 0.27 16.11 -4.16
C ARG A 56 0.21 15.45 -5.54
N THR A 57 1.36 15.21 -6.17
CA THR A 57 1.48 14.44 -7.40
C THR A 57 1.86 12.99 -7.05
N PRO A 58 1.10 11.99 -7.52
CA PRO A 58 1.45 10.59 -7.29
C PRO A 58 2.68 10.18 -8.11
N LYS A 59 3.59 9.46 -7.46
CA LYS A 59 4.74 8.77 -8.07
C LYS A 59 4.61 7.28 -7.77
N PHE A 60 4.63 6.46 -8.81
CA PHE A 60 4.48 5.02 -8.69
C PHE A 60 5.84 4.34 -8.54
N ILE A 61 5.99 3.58 -7.47
CA ILE A 61 7.21 2.82 -7.16
C ILE A 61 6.90 1.34 -7.29
N LYS A 62 7.71 0.62 -8.06
CA LYS A 62 7.54 -0.82 -8.27
C LYS A 62 7.71 -1.54 -6.95
N ILE A 63 6.76 -2.42 -6.62
CA ILE A 63 6.89 -3.28 -5.44
C ILE A 63 8.06 -4.25 -5.67
N PRO A 64 8.98 -4.42 -4.69
CA PRO A 64 10.07 -5.39 -4.79
C PRO A 64 9.59 -6.81 -5.14
#